data_AF-E6YPZ4-F1
#
_entry.id   AF-E6YPZ4-F1
#
_cell.length_a   1.000
_cell.length_b   1.000
_cell.length_c   1.000
_cell.angle_alpha   90.00
_cell.angle_beta   90.00
_cell.angle_gamma   90.00
#
_symmetry.space_group_name_H-M   'P 1'
#
loop_
_entity.id
_entity.type
_entity.pdbx_description
1 polymer ?
#
loop_
_entity_poly.entity_id
_entity_poly.type
_entity_poly.pdbx_seq_one_letter_code
_entity_poly.pdbx_strand_id
1 'polypeptide(L)'
;MLNNAINFEYLKIKEWKSYLHIGTAKADPYIRARTAKHGNISLGYPENLIFQLWTDNQGHPLRPGCHYLLKGHIPETRLFTLYTADKFLRPYTSTKNTPSALHTYNVIYENDGSLRINISSTPQTGNWLASTSKKEFGLILNLYDTSILSTTALRKPMMPSVERIPSGEKCV
;
A
#
# COMPACT_ATOMS: atom_id res chain seq x y z
N MET A 1 23.85 -13.98 -27.67
CA MET A 1 23.47 -12.57 -27.42
C MET A 1 22.22 -12.59 -26.55
N LEU A 2 22.31 -12.09 -25.31
CA LEU A 2 21.19 -12.06 -24.36
C LEU A 2 20.28 -10.86 -24.70
N ASN A 3 19.13 -11.11 -25.34
CA ASN A 3 18.11 -10.09 -25.51
C ASN A 3 17.26 -9.99 -24.24
N ASN A 4 17.28 -8.79 -23.70
CA ASN A 4 16.83 -8.37 -22.38
C ASN A 4 15.35 -7.95 -22.48
N ALA A 5 14.44 -8.71 -21.89
CA ALA A 5 13.06 -8.30 -21.64
C ALA A 5 12.51 -9.08 -20.44
N ILE A 6 13.01 -8.79 -19.23
CA ILE A 6 12.41 -9.30 -17.99
C ILE A 6 11.10 -8.55 -17.78
N ASN A 7 10.02 -9.10 -18.33
CA ASN A 7 8.67 -8.58 -18.16
C ASN A 7 8.16 -9.06 -16.81
N PHE A 8 8.34 -8.25 -15.77
CA PHE A 8 7.70 -8.48 -14.47
C PHE A 8 6.21 -8.18 -14.64
N GLU A 9 5.33 -9.17 -14.56
CA GLU A 9 3.89 -8.91 -14.53
C GLU A 9 3.51 -8.26 -13.19
N TYR A 10 3.44 -6.93 -13.18
CA TYR A 10 2.87 -6.16 -12.09
C TYR A 10 1.65 -5.40 -12.59
N LEU A 11 0.62 -5.37 -11.75
CA LEU A 11 -0.58 -4.57 -11.95
C LEU A 11 -0.34 -3.19 -11.35
N LYS A 12 -0.39 -2.12 -12.17
CA LYS A 12 -0.36 -0.73 -11.71
C LYS A 12 -1.75 -0.12 -11.79
N ILE A 13 -2.27 0.39 -10.67
CA ILE A 13 -3.52 1.14 -10.60
C ILE A 13 -3.23 2.44 -9.83
N LYS A 14 -3.31 3.60 -10.50
CA LYS A 14 -2.73 4.86 -9.98
C LYS A 14 -1.27 4.62 -9.57
N GLU A 15 -0.81 5.13 -8.42
CA GLU A 15 0.55 4.88 -7.92
C GLU A 15 0.72 3.57 -7.15
N TRP A 16 -0.34 2.77 -7.03
CA TRP A 16 -0.28 1.45 -6.42
C TRP A 16 0.23 0.41 -7.40
N LYS A 17 1.19 -0.40 -6.95
CA LYS A 17 1.73 -1.54 -7.69
C LYS A 17 1.46 -2.82 -6.92
N SER A 18 0.90 -3.82 -7.59
CA SER A 18 0.82 -5.19 -7.09
C SER A 18 1.62 -6.10 -7.98
N TYR A 19 2.39 -7.00 -7.39
CA TYR A 19 3.18 -7.99 -8.11
C TYR A 19 2.41 -9.30 -8.08
N LEU A 20 1.90 -9.72 -9.23
CA LEU A 20 1.06 -10.90 -9.33
C LEU A 20 1.93 -12.17 -9.19
N HIS A 21 1.29 -13.30 -8.85
CA HIS A 21 1.91 -14.63 -8.75
C HIS A 21 2.91 -14.88 -7.61
N ILE A 22 3.15 -13.92 -6.69
CA ILE A 22 3.98 -14.15 -5.48
C ILE A 22 3.49 -15.38 -4.71
N GLY A 23 4.39 -16.37 -4.52
CA GLY A 23 4.10 -17.59 -3.76
C GLY A 23 3.36 -18.69 -4.54
N THR A 24 3.16 -18.55 -5.85
CA THR A 24 2.53 -19.57 -6.70
C THR A 24 3.57 -20.31 -7.56
N ALA A 25 3.24 -21.52 -8.04
CA ALA A 25 4.10 -22.27 -8.98
C ALA A 25 4.37 -21.53 -10.30
N LYS A 26 3.51 -20.57 -10.66
CA LYS A 26 3.62 -19.72 -11.86
C LYS A 26 4.46 -18.45 -11.64
N ALA A 27 5.01 -18.25 -10.44
CA ALA A 27 5.90 -17.12 -10.17
C ALA A 27 7.15 -17.19 -11.06
N ASP A 28 7.45 -16.10 -11.76
CA ASP A 28 8.70 -15.93 -12.48
C ASP A 28 9.91 -16.20 -11.53
N PRO A 29 11.01 -16.82 -12.00
CA PRO A 29 12.18 -17.12 -11.17
C PRO A 29 12.69 -15.94 -10.33
N TYR A 30 12.62 -14.70 -10.83
CA TYR A 30 13.01 -13.51 -10.09
C TYR A 30 11.98 -13.10 -9.02
N ILE A 31 10.68 -13.30 -9.28
CA ILE A 31 9.63 -13.10 -8.27
C ILE A 31 9.81 -14.13 -7.14
N ARG A 32 10.12 -15.39 -7.47
CA ARG A 32 10.46 -16.41 -6.46
C ARG A 32 11.71 -16.03 -5.66
N ALA A 33 12.78 -15.60 -6.33
CA ALA A 33 14.01 -15.17 -5.68
C ALA A 33 13.78 -13.96 -4.74
N ARG A 34 13.01 -12.97 -5.18
CA ARG A 34 12.64 -11.80 -4.36
C ARG A 34 11.79 -12.21 -3.16
N THR A 35 10.83 -13.11 -3.36
CA THR A 35 9.96 -13.64 -2.29
C THR A 35 10.79 -14.42 -1.27
N ALA A 36 11.67 -15.31 -1.72
CA ALA A 36 12.59 -16.07 -0.86
C ALA A 36 13.54 -15.16 -0.08
N LYS A 37 14.08 -14.11 -0.72
CA LYS A 37 14.93 -13.10 -0.07
C LYS A 37 14.20 -12.32 1.01
N HIS A 38 12.91 -12.03 0.83
CA HIS A 38 12.10 -11.30 1.81
C HIS A 38 11.47 -12.21 2.87
N GLY A 39 11.45 -13.53 2.66
CA GLY A 39 10.87 -14.49 3.60
C GLY A 39 9.34 -14.46 3.65
N ASN A 40 8.68 -13.94 2.61
CA ASN A 40 7.23 -13.79 2.59
C ASN A 40 6.56 -15.11 2.19
N ILE A 41 5.70 -15.66 3.06
CA ILE A 41 4.79 -16.76 2.73
C ILE A 41 3.45 -16.12 2.33
N SER A 42 3.06 -16.27 1.06
CA SER A 42 1.75 -15.83 0.57
C SER A 42 0.70 -16.87 0.91
N LEU A 43 -0.51 -16.46 1.32
CA LEU A 43 -1.66 -17.36 1.51
C LEU A 43 -2.13 -17.99 0.20
N GLY A 44 -1.70 -17.44 -0.94
CA GLY A 44 -2.11 -17.88 -2.25
C GLY A 44 -2.93 -16.80 -2.95
N TYR A 45 -2.83 -16.80 -4.27
CA TYR A 45 -3.66 -15.97 -5.12
C TYR A 45 -5.02 -16.68 -5.32
N PRO A 46 -6.19 -16.02 -5.17
CA PRO A 46 -6.44 -14.60 -4.94
C PRO A 46 -6.76 -14.24 -3.46
N GLU A 47 -6.45 -15.10 -2.50
CA GLU A 47 -6.85 -14.92 -1.09
C GLU A 47 -6.26 -13.67 -0.43
N ASN A 48 -5.08 -13.22 -0.89
CA ASN A 48 -4.45 -11.98 -0.43
C ASN A 48 -3.76 -11.24 -1.60
N LEU A 49 -4.20 -10.03 -1.92
CA LEU A 49 -3.54 -9.13 -2.85
C LEU A 49 -2.86 -7.98 -2.12
N ILE A 50 -1.57 -7.83 -2.37
CA ILE A 50 -0.74 -6.80 -1.76
C ILE A 50 -0.48 -5.71 -2.78
N PHE A 51 -0.93 -4.50 -2.48
CA PHE A 51 -0.61 -3.28 -3.21
C PHE A 51 0.40 -2.45 -2.43
N GLN A 52 1.36 -1.90 -3.16
CA GLN A 52 2.47 -1.11 -2.60
C GLN A 52 2.47 0.25 -3.28
N LEU A 53 2.59 1.32 -2.49
CA LEU A 53 2.73 2.69 -2.98
C LEU A 53 3.92 3.35 -2.29
N TRP A 54 4.83 3.88 -3.10
CA TRP A 54 6.10 4.47 -2.64
C TRP A 54 6.20 5.97 -2.96
N THR A 55 5.25 6.48 -3.74
CA THR A 55 5.22 7.85 -4.23
C THR A 55 3.83 8.45 -4.07
N ASP A 56 3.77 9.76 -3.85
CA ASP A 56 2.51 10.51 -3.93
C ASP A 56 1.98 10.58 -5.38
N ASN A 57 0.79 11.16 -5.54
CA ASN A 57 0.14 11.38 -6.83
C ASN A 57 0.90 12.29 -7.81
N GLN A 58 1.92 13.02 -7.34
CA GLN A 58 2.82 13.83 -8.17
C GLN A 58 4.12 13.09 -8.51
N GLY A 59 4.28 11.84 -8.04
CA GLY A 59 5.46 11.02 -8.27
C GLY A 59 6.61 11.29 -7.29
N HIS A 60 6.42 12.09 -6.24
CA HIS A 60 7.45 12.31 -5.24
C HIS A 60 7.52 11.13 -4.27
N PRO A 61 8.72 10.65 -3.89
CA PRO A 61 8.86 9.62 -2.86
C PRO A 61 8.20 10.01 -1.54
N LEU A 62 7.56 9.05 -0.88
CA LEU A 62 7.07 9.25 0.48
C LEU A 62 8.24 9.37 1.45
N ARG A 63 8.30 10.51 2.14
CA ARG A 63 9.40 10.89 3.03
C ARG A 63 8.93 11.01 4.47
N PRO A 64 9.80 10.67 5.44
CA PRO A 64 9.51 10.87 6.85
C PRO A 64 9.38 12.37 7.16
N GLY A 65 8.56 12.72 8.16
CA GLY A 65 8.33 14.12 8.56
C GLY A 65 7.38 14.93 7.66
N CYS A 66 6.89 14.32 6.58
CA CYS A 66 5.89 14.92 5.70
C CYS A 66 4.48 14.43 6.10
N HIS A 67 3.48 15.26 5.85
CA HIS A 67 2.08 14.90 6.05
C HIS A 67 1.46 14.54 4.71
N TYR A 68 0.88 13.35 4.64
CA TYR A 68 0.15 12.86 3.48
C TYR A 68 -1.31 12.60 3.83
N LEU A 69 -2.18 12.80 2.85
CA LEU A 69 -3.59 12.46 2.90
C LEU A 69 -3.84 11.33 1.90
N LEU A 70 -4.26 10.17 2.41
CA LEU A 70 -4.83 9.11 1.59
C LEU A 70 -6.34 9.32 1.51
N LYS A 71 -6.87 9.46 0.29
CA LYS A 71 -8.30 9.69 0.05
C LYS A 71 -8.87 8.82 -1.05
N GLY A 72 -10.13 8.43 -0.90
CA GLY A 72 -10.91 7.68 -1.89
C GLY A 72 -11.32 6.30 -1.38
N HIS A 73 -11.84 5.47 -2.27
CA HIS A 73 -12.37 4.16 -1.90
C HIS A 73 -11.30 3.08 -1.90
N ILE A 74 -11.40 2.17 -0.92
CA ILE A 74 -10.73 0.87 -0.97
C ILE A 74 -11.54 -0.03 -1.92
N PRO A 75 -10.90 -0.82 -2.79
CA PRO A 75 -11.59 -1.80 -3.61
C PRO A 75 -12.48 -2.73 -2.78
N GLU A 76 -13.54 -3.26 -3.39
CA GLU A 76 -14.38 -4.24 -2.70
C GLU A 76 -13.56 -5.45 -2.24
N THR A 77 -13.55 -5.65 -0.93
CA THR A 77 -12.77 -6.66 -0.23
C THR A 77 -13.45 -6.96 1.10
N ARG A 78 -13.40 -8.21 1.56
CA ARG A 78 -13.95 -8.56 2.88
C ARG A 78 -13.17 -7.92 4.02
N LEU A 79 -11.85 -7.89 3.90
CA LEU A 79 -10.95 -7.29 4.89
C LEU A 79 -9.81 -6.58 4.17
N PHE A 80 -9.40 -5.41 4.66
CA PHE A 80 -8.17 -4.78 4.26
C PHE A 80 -7.27 -4.49 5.47
N THR A 81 -5.97 -4.38 5.22
CA THR A 81 -5.02 -3.78 6.17
C THR A 81 -4.14 -2.77 5.44
N LEU A 82 -3.92 -1.61 6.05
CA LEU A 82 -3.06 -0.54 5.57
C LEU A 82 -2.00 -0.21 6.63
N TYR A 83 -0.73 -0.24 6.24
CA TYR A 83 0.37 0.11 7.15
C TYR A 83 1.55 0.73 6.40
N THR A 84 2.45 1.36 7.16
CA THR A 84 3.71 1.87 6.62
C THR A 84 4.81 0.82 6.71
N ALA A 85 5.66 0.70 5.70
CA ALA A 85 6.73 -0.32 5.67
C ALA A 85 8.03 0.18 5.03
N ASP A 86 9.12 -0.52 5.33
CA ASP A 86 10.41 -0.34 4.67
C ASP A 86 10.47 -1.04 3.31
N LYS A 87 11.56 -0.82 2.54
CA LYS A 87 11.76 -1.41 1.19
C LYS A 87 11.75 -2.96 1.16
N PHE A 88 11.87 -3.62 2.32
CA PHE A 88 11.76 -5.07 2.49
C PHE A 88 10.35 -5.52 2.89
N LEU A 89 9.38 -4.60 2.87
CA LEU A 89 7.99 -4.79 3.30
C LEU A 89 7.83 -5.07 4.79
N ARG A 90 8.83 -4.73 5.60
CA ARG A 90 8.74 -4.87 7.06
C ARG A 90 7.94 -3.70 7.61
N PRO A 91 6.85 -3.95 8.36
CA PRO A 91 6.02 -2.89 8.90
C PRO A 91 6.80 -2.03 9.89
N TYR A 92 6.61 -0.72 9.84
CA TYR A 92 7.08 0.16 10.90
C TYR A 92 6.16 0.02 12.11
N THR A 93 6.68 -0.54 13.19
CA THR A 93 5.97 -0.63 14.47
C THR A 93 6.30 0.58 15.32
N SER A 94 5.30 1.11 16.03
CA SER A 94 5.53 2.15 17.03
C SER A 94 5.59 1.55 18.43
N THR A 95 6.50 2.04 19.26
CA THR A 95 6.65 1.62 20.66
C THR A 95 5.67 2.33 21.60
N LYS A 96 5.01 3.40 21.15
CA LYS A 96 4.18 4.28 21.99
C LYS A 96 2.71 4.28 21.60
N ASN A 97 2.02 3.14 21.66
CA ASN A 97 0.55 3.03 21.46
C ASN A 97 -0.04 3.86 20.29
N THR A 98 0.75 4.17 19.25
CA THR A 98 0.29 4.95 18.11
C THR A 98 -0.19 3.99 17.03
N PRO A 99 -1.20 4.34 16.24
CA PRO A 99 -1.71 3.47 15.18
C PRO A 99 -0.61 3.16 14.15
N SER A 100 -0.08 1.93 14.16
CA SER A 100 0.90 1.43 13.20
C SER A 100 0.24 0.79 11.97
N ALA A 101 -1.02 0.41 12.09
CA ALA A 101 -1.83 -0.16 11.02
C ALA A 101 -3.30 0.23 11.18
N LEU A 102 -3.98 0.40 10.06
CA LEU A 102 -5.43 0.52 9.94
C LEU A 102 -5.97 -0.70 9.20
N HIS A 103 -7.21 -1.07 9.48
CA HIS A 103 -7.89 -2.21 8.90
C HIS A 103 -9.40 -1.99 8.94
N THR A 104 -10.17 -2.86 8.26
CA THR A 104 -11.63 -2.72 8.10
C THR A 104 -12.39 -2.39 9.39
N TYR A 105 -11.96 -2.90 10.55
CA TYR A 105 -12.67 -2.74 11.82
C TYR A 105 -12.21 -1.58 12.71
N ASN A 106 -11.16 -0.82 12.34
CA ASN A 106 -10.67 0.33 13.11
C ASN A 106 -10.55 1.60 12.28
N VAL A 107 -11.30 1.67 11.19
CA VAL A 107 -11.35 2.83 10.31
C VAL A 107 -12.76 3.43 10.34
N ILE A 108 -12.82 4.74 10.20
CA ILE A 108 -14.04 5.53 10.07
C ILE A 108 -14.23 5.84 8.59
N TYR A 109 -15.38 5.50 8.03
CA TYR A 109 -15.73 5.83 6.64
C TYR A 109 -16.44 7.17 6.58
N GLU A 110 -16.25 7.87 5.47
CA GLU A 110 -17.03 9.05 5.12
C GLU A 110 -18.46 8.63 4.69
N ASN A 111 -19.39 9.58 4.63
CA ASN A 111 -20.80 9.30 4.28
C ASN A 111 -20.97 8.67 2.89
N ASP A 112 -20.02 8.88 1.97
CA ASP A 112 -19.99 8.31 0.62
C ASP A 112 -19.26 6.95 0.54
N GLY A 113 -18.89 6.38 1.69
CA GLY A 113 -18.13 5.14 1.80
C GLY A 113 -16.64 5.28 1.45
N SER A 114 -16.15 6.49 1.18
CA SER A 114 -14.72 6.72 0.97
C SER A 114 -13.96 6.72 2.30
N LEU A 115 -12.63 6.58 2.20
CA LEU A 115 -11.72 6.76 3.33
C LEU A 115 -10.96 8.06 3.19
N ARG A 116 -10.77 8.73 4.32
CA ARG A 116 -9.84 9.84 4.50
C ARG A 116 -8.89 9.49 5.63
N ILE A 117 -7.61 9.31 5.32
CA ILE A 117 -6.58 8.87 6.27
C ILE A 117 -5.41 9.84 6.26
N ASN A 118 -5.14 10.43 7.41
CA ASN A 118 -3.95 11.25 7.64
C ASN A 118 -2.75 10.36 7.94
N ILE A 119 -1.65 10.57 7.22
CA ILE A 119 -0.39 9.86 7.42
C ILE A 119 0.66 10.90 7.83
N SER A 120 1.09 10.85 9.08
CA SER A 120 1.97 11.86 9.68
C SER A 120 2.71 11.31 10.89
N SER A 121 3.84 11.93 11.24
CA SER A 121 4.55 11.66 12.49
C SER A 121 3.81 12.19 13.72
N THR A 122 3.04 13.26 13.55
CA THR A 122 2.26 13.91 14.61
C THR A 122 0.83 13.37 14.66
N PRO A 123 0.19 13.28 15.84
CA PRO A 123 -1.21 12.86 15.98
C PRO A 123 -2.17 13.71 15.16
N GLN A 124 -3.15 13.05 14.53
CA GLN A 124 -4.17 13.70 13.70
C GLN A 124 -5.57 13.25 14.11
N THR A 125 -6.56 14.05 13.76
CA THR A 125 -7.98 13.72 13.99
C THR A 125 -8.49 12.70 12.96
N GLY A 126 -9.50 11.94 13.36
CA GLY A 126 -10.11 10.90 12.51
C GLY A 126 -9.17 9.72 12.29
N ASN A 127 -9.18 9.17 11.08
CA ASN A 127 -8.25 8.10 10.74
C ASN A 127 -6.83 8.67 10.63
N TRP A 128 -5.96 8.17 11.49
CA TRP A 128 -4.55 8.54 11.51
C TRP A 128 -3.67 7.30 11.47
N LEU A 129 -2.69 7.31 10.58
CA LEU A 129 -1.63 6.31 10.48
C LEU A 129 -0.29 6.97 10.79
N ALA A 130 0.37 6.51 11.84
CA ALA A 130 1.62 7.10 12.28
C ALA A 130 2.77 6.77 11.29
N SER A 131 3.44 7.81 10.80
CA SER A 131 4.70 7.67 10.06
C SER A 131 5.88 7.76 11.02
N THR A 132 6.28 6.62 11.60
CA THR A 132 7.42 6.53 12.54
C THR A 132 8.76 6.27 11.85
N SER A 133 8.77 6.19 10.52
CA SER A 133 9.99 5.93 9.75
C SER A 133 11.01 7.05 9.91
N LYS A 134 12.30 6.68 9.94
CA LYS A 134 13.44 7.61 9.83
C LYS A 134 13.97 7.71 8.39
N LYS A 135 13.44 6.91 7.47
CA LYS A 135 13.84 6.80 6.06
C LYS A 135 12.61 6.88 5.17
N GLU A 136 12.81 6.87 3.85
CA GLU A 136 11.73 6.64 2.89
C GLU A 136 10.91 5.41 3.29
N PHE A 137 9.59 5.51 3.20
CA PHE A 137 8.66 4.45 3.52
C PHE A 137 7.68 4.23 2.38
N GLY A 138 6.98 3.11 2.42
CA GLY A 138 5.87 2.83 1.51
C GLY A 138 4.60 2.57 2.29
N LEU A 139 3.46 2.75 1.62
CA LEU A 139 2.17 2.27 2.10
C LEU A 139 1.92 0.88 1.52
N ILE A 140 1.57 -0.05 2.39
CA ILE A 140 1.22 -1.41 2.02
C ILE A 140 -0.26 -1.62 2.32
N LEU A 141 -1.02 -1.92 1.28
CA LEU A 141 -2.44 -2.23 1.34
C LEU A 141 -2.64 -3.70 1.00
N ASN A 142 -3.02 -4.51 1.98
CA ASN A 142 -3.44 -5.89 1.76
C ASN A 142 -4.96 -5.93 1.60
N LEU A 143 -5.43 -6.65 0.60
CA LEU A 143 -6.83 -6.89 0.32
C LEU A 143 -7.08 -8.40 0.41
N TYR A 144 -7.99 -8.81 1.29
CA TYR A 144 -8.35 -10.21 1.50
C TYR A 144 -9.73 -10.46 0.92
N ASP A 145 -9.85 -11.51 0.10
CA ASP A 145 -11.10 -11.87 -0.57
C ASP A 145 -11.66 -10.66 -1.35
N THR A 146 -10.94 -10.27 -2.41
CA THR A 146 -11.23 -9.07 -3.22
C THR A 146 -11.57 -9.40 -4.67
N SER A 147 -12.54 -8.66 -5.22
CA SER A 147 -13.00 -8.78 -6.60
C SER A 147 -12.24 -7.87 -7.58
N ILE A 148 -11.20 -7.14 -7.12
CA ILE A 148 -10.49 -6.13 -7.93
C ILE A 148 -9.85 -6.69 -9.21
N LEU A 149 -9.56 -7.99 -9.26
CA LEU A 149 -8.98 -8.63 -10.44
C LEU A 149 -10.00 -9.03 -11.49
N SER A 150 -11.28 -9.12 -11.10
CA SER A 150 -12.39 -9.41 -11.98
C SER A 150 -12.98 -8.13 -12.60
N THR A 151 -12.39 -6.96 -12.35
CA THR A 151 -12.83 -5.71 -12.97
C THR A 151 -12.57 -5.75 -14.47
N THR A 152 -13.63 -5.76 -15.26
CA THR A 152 -13.58 -5.68 -16.72
C THR A 152 -13.06 -4.32 -17.18
N ALA A 153 -12.56 -4.22 -18.42
CA ALA A 153 -12.04 -2.97 -18.98
C ALA A 153 -13.01 -1.77 -18.92
N LEU A 154 -14.31 -2.01 -18.73
CA LEU A 154 -15.34 -0.98 -18.53
C LEU A 154 -15.39 -0.41 -17.11
N ARG A 155 -14.92 -1.12 -16.09
CA ARG A 155 -14.86 -0.63 -14.69
C ARG A 155 -13.42 -0.36 -14.31
N LYS A 156 -13.04 0.92 -14.24
CA LYS A 156 -11.73 1.31 -13.69
C LYS A 156 -11.68 0.89 -12.21
N PRO A 157 -10.69 0.09 -11.78
CA PRO A 157 -10.58 -0.30 -10.38
C PRO A 157 -10.38 0.94 -9.51
N MET A 158 -11.24 1.09 -8.50
CA MET A 158 -11.20 2.20 -7.56
C MET A 158 -10.06 1.95 -6.56
N MET A 159 -9.05 2.82 -6.57
CA MET A 159 -7.97 2.80 -5.59
C MET A 159 -7.85 4.18 -4.95
N PRO A 160 -7.47 4.28 -3.67
CA PRO A 160 -7.27 5.57 -3.03
C PRO A 160 -6.04 6.27 -3.63
N SER A 161 -6.07 7.60 -3.67
CA SER A 161 -4.91 8.42 -4.02
C SER A 161 -4.22 8.94 -2.77
N VAL A 162 -2.91 9.12 -2.85
CA VAL A 162 -2.11 9.74 -1.79
C VAL A 162 -1.61 11.08 -2.29
N GLU A 163 -1.87 12.14 -1.54
CA GLU A 163 -1.38 13.48 -1.84
C GLU A 163 -0.62 14.03 -0.64
N ARG A 164 0.44 14.78 -0.89
CA ARG A 164 1.14 15.52 0.15
C ARG A 164 0.33 16.77 0.50
N ILE A 165 0.09 16.99 1.79
CA ILE A 165 -0.59 18.19 2.26
C ILE A 165 0.41 19.15 2.92
N PRO A 166 0.18 20.48 2.82
CA PRO A 166 1.00 21.45 3.54
C PRO A 166 0.82 21.25 5.04
N SER A 167 1.88 20.76 5.71
CA SER A 167 2.01 20.82 7.16
C SER A 167 2.93 21.99 7.51
N GLY A 168 2.70 22.65 8.64
CA GLY A 168 3.56 23.73 9.13
C GLY A 168 5.02 23.29 9.39
N GLU A 169 5.29 21.98 9.37
CA GLU A 169 6.63 21.41 9.43
C GLU A 169 7.27 21.30 8.03
N LYS A 170 8.54 21.72 7.92
CA LYS A 170 9.31 21.52 6.70
C LYS A 170 9.57 20.02 6.51
N CYS A 171 8.96 19.48 5.47
CA CYS A 171 9.27 18.16 4.95
C CYS A 171 10.60 18.24 4.20
N VAL A 172 11.67 17.78 4.86
CA VAL A 172 13.06 17.76 4.38
C VAL A 172 13.42 16.33 3.99
#